data_AF-A0A0G0AC89-F1
#
_entry.id   AF-A0A0G0AC89-F1
#
_cell.length_a   1.000
_cell.length_b   1.000
_cell.length_c   1.000
_cell.angle_alpha   90.00
_cell.angle_beta   90.00
_cell.angle_gamma   90.00
#
_symmetry.space_group_name_H-M   'P 1'
#
loop_
_entity.id
_entity.type
_entity.pdbx_description
1 polymer ?
#
loop_
_entity_poly.entity_id
_entity_poly.type
_entity_poly.pdbx_seq_one_letter_code
_entity_poly.pdbx_strand_id
1 'polypeptide(L)'
;MKKIFLWIFLLQSFALLHATLVLDGNGSTMDLSLNALEIGSGQTVLLKNFILNNLQGNDNTGRIIMYDSTSSLTLQNCTLNLSGDYTYTHGYWTIRGANKINGYGKRFTVSPADFINHLRIEANASLEIGDGVKLEFDEAISDTFAIIFDSTTSSSGKLILSDATLYANIPGGLTFTNGELVIRGESTIDGDTTLTLGCGIAANDCFLTIEPSAKLHLAAGSGITWMNAGVESFDTSESGILDVKNGAAFNDPLTPIDFNHETMILDSATFDGTTSITLKNVTTLLRRDLNLNRDITLNNVILNGQDNQLTLATATKLFVDSGATVSLQNLDLVNATNKIRFNDASGKIWLDDVKLDSDIYSPFYISPYSIEFTNSDCMFNAGLTLPVNLSYVSKFPFGGTLSFNEHNLTLSSDLIMGANGRLDSTTNGTISTDADANLRSIFFNGDQSFSKSLKLNNNLILDG
;
A
#
# COMPACT_ATOMS: atom_id res chain seq x y z
N MET A 1 2.71 27.30 36.11
CA MET A 1 3.76 26.97 35.12
C MET A 1 5.10 27.35 35.74
N LYS A 2 5.88 26.40 36.25
CA LYS A 2 7.21 26.67 36.85
C LYS A 2 8.21 26.83 35.70
N LYS A 3 8.57 28.07 35.33
CA LYS A 3 9.68 28.33 34.41
C LYS A 3 10.98 28.11 35.19
N ILE A 4 11.73 27.06 34.87
CA ILE A 4 13.09 26.90 35.36
C ILE A 4 13.97 27.77 34.46
N PHE A 5 14.42 28.92 34.97
CA PHE A 5 15.54 29.65 34.37
C PHE A 5 16.82 28.90 34.74
N LEU A 6 17.15 27.86 33.98
CA LEU A 6 18.43 27.20 34.12
C LEU A 6 19.47 28.04 33.37
N TRP A 7 20.14 28.93 34.10
CA TRP A 7 21.37 29.55 33.62
C TRP A 7 22.45 28.47 33.60
N ILE A 8 22.58 27.73 32.51
CA ILE A 8 23.79 26.94 32.25
C ILE A 8 24.85 27.92 31.75
N PHE A 9 25.50 28.60 32.69
CA PHE A 9 26.82 29.17 32.48
C PHE A 9 27.75 28.32 33.32
N LEU A 10 28.46 27.38 32.70
CA LEU A 10 29.77 26.83 33.07
C LEU A 10 29.91 25.46 32.39
N LEU A 11 30.90 25.32 31.50
CA LEU A 11 31.82 24.17 31.44
C LEU A 11 32.79 24.30 30.25
N GLN A 12 33.64 25.34 30.26
CA GLN A 12 34.88 25.31 29.45
C GLN A 12 36.08 24.72 30.21
N SER A 13 35.84 24.12 31.39
CA SER A 13 36.92 23.54 32.18
C SER A 13 36.44 22.45 33.14
N PHE A 14 35.94 21.34 32.61
CA PHE A 14 36.18 20.02 33.20
C PHE A 14 36.52 19.06 32.07
N ALA A 15 37.82 18.92 31.81
CA ALA A 15 38.35 17.76 31.13
C ALA A 15 38.21 16.54 32.06
N LEU A 16 37.85 15.40 31.47
CA LEU A 16 37.77 14.05 32.08
C LEU A 16 36.64 13.81 33.10
N LEU A 17 35.40 13.76 32.63
CA LEU A 17 34.46 12.77 33.15
C LEU A 17 33.74 12.14 31.95
N HIS A 18 34.04 10.88 31.62
CA HIS A 18 33.29 10.08 30.63
C HIS A 18 31.90 9.69 31.15
N ALA A 19 31.29 10.51 32.01
CA ALA A 19 30.01 10.23 32.63
C ALA A 19 28.90 10.92 31.84
N THR A 20 27.82 10.19 31.57
CA THR A 20 26.59 10.77 31.01
C THR A 20 26.04 11.85 31.96
N LEU A 21 25.89 13.08 31.47
CA LEU A 21 25.15 14.13 32.18
C LEU A 21 23.65 13.84 32.06
N VAL A 22 22.98 13.62 33.19
CA VAL A 22 21.53 13.39 33.23
C VAL A 22 20.82 14.63 33.74
N LEU A 23 19.95 15.20 32.91
CA LEU A 23 19.04 16.28 33.28
C LEU A 23 17.62 15.73 33.29
N ASP A 24 16.96 15.72 34.45
CA ASP A 24 15.54 15.36 34.58
C ASP A 24 14.71 16.63 34.81
N GLY A 25 13.87 16.95 33.83
CA GLY A 25 12.98 18.10 33.87
C GLY A 25 11.78 17.90 34.79
N ASN A 26 11.46 16.66 35.17
CA ASN A 26 10.28 16.33 35.97
C ASN A 26 8.99 16.97 35.41
N GLY A 27 8.82 16.94 34.08
CA GLY A 27 7.71 17.55 33.34
C GLY A 27 7.85 19.06 33.10
N SER A 28 9.00 19.66 33.41
CA SER A 28 9.22 21.10 33.25
C SER A 28 9.50 21.49 31.79
N THR A 29 9.26 22.76 31.50
CA THR A 29 9.58 23.37 30.20
C THR A 29 10.97 23.99 30.21
N MET A 30 11.78 23.68 29.21
CA MET A 30 13.03 24.37 28.88
C MET A 30 12.78 25.24 27.65
N ASP A 31 12.91 26.56 27.79
CA ASP A 31 12.69 27.51 26.70
C ASP A 31 14.05 27.92 26.09
N LEU A 32 14.27 27.54 24.83
CA LEU A 32 15.52 27.78 24.12
C LEU A 32 15.47 29.06 23.25
N SER A 33 14.53 29.97 23.48
CA SER A 33 14.41 31.21 22.71
C SER A 33 15.66 32.10 22.79
N LEU A 34 16.34 32.11 23.95
CA LEU A 34 17.48 32.99 24.21
C LEU A 34 18.84 32.28 24.22
N ASN A 35 18.89 30.97 24.44
CA ASN A 35 20.12 30.21 24.63
C ASN A 35 20.07 28.88 23.87
N ALA A 36 21.24 28.34 23.53
CA ALA A 36 21.40 27.00 23.00
C ALA A 36 21.82 26.01 24.10
N LEU A 37 21.43 24.74 23.94
CA LEU A 37 22.01 23.62 24.65
C LEU A 37 23.19 23.09 23.82
N GLU A 38 24.39 23.27 24.34
CA GLU A 38 25.63 22.84 23.68
C GLU A 38 26.13 21.52 24.29
N ILE A 39 26.36 20.53 23.44
CA ILE A 39 26.91 19.23 23.81
C ILE A 39 28.30 19.12 23.18
N GLY A 40 29.32 19.20 24.03
CA GLY A 40 30.72 19.16 23.60
C GLY A 40 31.15 17.80 23.08
N SER A 41 32.27 17.79 22.35
CA SER A 41 32.96 16.60 21.86
C SER A 41 33.12 15.52 22.93
N GLY A 42 32.73 14.29 22.60
CA GLY A 42 32.82 13.10 23.45
C GLY A 42 31.85 13.10 24.63
N GLN A 43 30.96 14.09 24.73
CA GLN A 43 29.99 14.17 25.82
C GLN A 43 28.70 13.43 25.47
N THR A 44 28.09 12.82 26.48
CA THR A 44 26.75 12.24 26.38
C THR A 44 25.82 12.96 27.34
N VAL A 45 24.70 13.48 26.82
CA VAL A 45 23.66 14.13 27.61
C VAL A 45 22.36 13.35 27.50
N LEU A 46 21.74 13.03 28.64
CA LEU A 46 20.38 12.52 28.73
C LEU A 46 19.45 13.63 29.20
N LEU A 47 18.49 14.00 28.35
CA LEU A 47 17.37 14.85 28.73
C LEU A 47 16.16 13.98 28.98
N LYS A 48 15.59 14.09 30.19
CA LYS A 48 14.46 13.28 30.62
C LYS A 48 13.30 14.14 31.07
N ASN A 49 12.07 13.80 30.66
CA ASN A 49 10.83 14.45 31.09
C ASN A 49 10.83 15.99 30.86
N PHE A 50 11.33 16.44 29.71
CA PHE A 50 11.33 17.87 29.35
C PHE A 50 10.34 18.19 28.24
N ILE A 51 9.78 19.40 28.29
CA ILE A 51 9.17 20.06 27.14
C ILE A 51 10.14 21.13 26.66
N LEU A 52 10.82 20.90 25.53
CA LEU A 52 11.77 21.82 24.93
C LEU A 52 11.02 22.74 23.95
N ASN A 53 10.99 24.03 24.24
CA ASN A 53 10.33 25.03 23.41
C ASN A 53 11.33 25.84 22.60
N ASN A 54 10.84 26.36 21.47
CA ASN A 54 11.55 27.26 20.58
C ASN A 54 12.79 26.63 19.93
N LEU A 55 12.69 25.33 19.60
CA LEU A 55 13.74 24.65 18.82
C LEU A 55 13.70 25.15 17.36
N GLN A 56 14.85 25.60 16.86
CA GLN A 56 15.05 26.09 15.50
C GLN A 56 16.55 26.22 15.21
N GLY A 57 16.89 26.43 13.94
CA GLY A 57 18.26 26.68 13.47
C GLY A 57 19.00 25.42 13.02
N ASN A 58 20.22 25.60 12.57
CA ASN A 58 21.16 24.56 12.13
C ASN A 58 22.46 24.60 12.94
N ASP A 59 23.51 23.86 12.61
CA ASP A 59 24.65 23.62 13.54
C ASP A 59 25.36 24.85 14.10
N ASN A 60 25.27 25.99 13.41
CA ASN A 60 25.87 27.25 13.87
C ASN A 60 24.86 28.20 14.54
N THR A 61 23.57 27.90 14.46
CA THR A 61 22.46 28.75 14.94
C THR A 61 21.42 28.00 15.76
N GLY A 62 21.62 26.69 15.93
CA GLY A 62 20.70 25.72 16.45
C GLY A 62 20.49 25.91 17.93
N ARG A 63 19.31 25.52 18.40
CA ARG A 63 19.02 25.56 19.84
C ARG A 63 19.51 24.34 20.59
N ILE A 64 19.81 23.25 19.89
CA ILE A 64 20.59 22.13 20.40
C ILE A 64 21.75 21.97 19.42
N ILE A 65 22.96 22.16 19.92
CA ILE A 65 24.20 22.12 19.15
C ILE A 65 25.01 20.93 19.64
N MET A 66 25.35 20.04 18.72
CA MET A 66 26.35 19.00 18.95
C MET A 66 27.60 19.36 18.18
N TYR A 67 28.73 19.39 18.87
CA TYR A 67 29.96 19.94 18.31
C TYR A 67 30.61 19.05 17.26
N ASP A 68 30.46 17.73 17.40
CA ASP A 68 31.01 16.77 16.47
C ASP A 68 30.28 15.43 16.56
N SER A 69 30.73 14.50 15.72
CA SER A 69 30.26 13.12 15.65
C SER A 69 30.40 12.31 16.94
N THR A 70 31.23 12.71 17.89
CA THR A 70 31.39 12.00 19.18
C THR A 70 30.44 12.50 20.26
N SER A 71 29.67 13.55 19.96
CA SER A 71 28.63 14.08 20.83
C SER A 71 27.38 13.19 20.80
N SER A 72 26.71 13.00 21.94
CA SER A 72 25.52 12.16 22.01
C SER A 72 24.41 12.79 22.85
N LEU A 73 23.18 12.75 22.32
CA LEU A 73 21.96 13.18 23.00
C LEU A 73 21.00 12.01 23.11
N THR A 74 20.61 11.68 24.35
CA THR A 74 19.48 10.78 24.62
C THR A 74 18.27 11.59 25.06
N LEU A 75 17.13 11.36 24.43
CA LEU A 75 15.83 11.92 24.81
C LEU A 75 14.97 10.85 25.46
N GLN A 76 14.47 11.12 26.67
CA GLN A 76 13.57 10.23 27.38
C GLN A 76 12.28 10.94 27.81
N ASN A 77 11.15 10.54 27.25
CA ASN A 77 9.84 11.14 27.54
C ASN A 77 9.83 12.67 27.33
N CYS A 78 10.46 13.13 26.26
CA CYS A 78 10.60 14.54 25.93
C CYS A 78 9.66 14.96 24.80
N THR A 79 9.21 16.22 24.85
CA THR A 79 8.50 16.88 23.75
C THR A 79 9.35 18.01 23.21
N LEU A 80 9.62 18.01 21.90
CA LEU A 80 10.38 19.04 21.21
C LEU A 80 9.40 19.88 20.39
N ASN A 81 9.28 21.16 20.70
CA ASN A 81 8.39 22.09 20.00
C ASN A 81 9.24 23.02 19.13
N LEU A 82 9.14 22.81 17.82
CA LEU A 82 9.79 23.60 16.78
C LEU A 82 9.11 24.98 16.67
N SER A 83 9.90 26.04 16.75
CA SER A 83 9.48 27.41 16.40
C SER A 83 9.87 27.80 14.96
N GLY A 84 10.81 27.06 14.38
CA GLY A 84 11.33 27.21 13.03
C GLY A 84 11.88 25.87 12.55
N ASP A 85 12.40 25.82 11.34
CA ASP A 85 13.07 24.62 10.85
C ASP A 85 14.29 24.33 11.73
N TYR A 86 14.51 23.05 12.03
CA TYR A 86 15.64 22.59 12.83
C TYR A 86 16.42 21.52 12.07
N THR A 87 17.73 21.68 12.02
CA THR A 87 18.65 20.73 11.40
C THR A 87 19.66 20.27 12.44
N TYR A 88 19.85 18.96 12.52
CA TYR A 88 20.91 18.33 13.29
C TYR A 88 21.91 17.67 12.32
N THR A 89 23.20 18.02 12.41
CA THR A 89 24.22 17.47 11.50
C THR A 89 25.45 16.82 12.17
N HIS A 90 25.49 16.72 13.50
CA HIS A 90 26.64 16.09 14.17
C HIS A 90 26.22 15.32 15.40
N GLY A 91 26.81 14.15 15.63
CA GLY A 91 26.65 13.36 16.85
C GLY A 91 25.64 12.22 16.69
N TYR A 92 25.02 11.77 17.78
CA TYR A 92 24.03 10.68 17.79
C TYR A 92 22.78 11.03 18.61
N TRP A 93 21.60 10.75 18.07
CA TRP A 93 20.33 10.82 18.82
C TRP A 93 19.86 9.44 19.23
N THR A 94 19.55 9.27 20.52
CA THR A 94 18.92 8.06 21.06
C THR A 94 17.57 8.41 21.68
N ILE A 95 16.54 7.65 21.33
CA ILE A 95 15.16 7.83 21.78
C ILE A 95 14.81 6.73 22.78
N ARG A 96 14.39 7.13 23.98
CA ARG A 96 13.91 6.28 25.08
C ARG A 96 12.50 6.65 25.50
N GLY A 97 11.67 5.66 25.83
CA GLY A 97 10.28 5.94 26.21
C GLY A 97 9.53 6.70 25.11
N ALA A 98 8.57 7.55 25.47
CA ALA A 98 7.68 8.20 24.52
C ALA A 98 8.08 9.64 24.22
N ASN A 99 8.72 9.89 23.08
CA ASN A 99 9.12 11.22 22.65
C ASN A 99 8.24 11.75 21.52
N LYS A 100 8.11 13.07 21.43
CA LYS A 100 7.29 13.73 20.41
C LYS A 100 7.96 14.98 19.86
N ILE A 101 7.87 15.20 18.56
CA ILE A 101 8.30 16.43 17.88
C ILE A 101 7.06 17.12 17.33
N ASN A 102 6.84 18.38 17.69
CA ASN A 102 5.75 19.22 17.18
C ASN A 102 6.31 20.40 16.41
N GLY A 103 5.57 20.86 15.41
CA GLY A 103 6.02 22.01 14.61
C GLY A 103 5.25 22.13 13.32
N TYR A 104 3.97 22.45 13.38
CA TYR A 104 3.13 22.56 12.19
C TYR A 104 3.79 23.42 11.10
N GLY A 105 3.97 22.85 9.92
CA GLY A 105 4.62 23.48 8.76
C GLY A 105 6.14 23.66 8.91
N LYS A 106 6.79 22.95 9.82
CA LYS A 106 8.25 23.01 10.07
C LYS A 106 8.94 21.72 9.65
N ARG A 107 10.24 21.84 9.40
CA ARG A 107 11.12 20.73 9.07
C ARG A 107 11.98 20.35 10.28
N PHE A 108 12.07 19.06 10.53
CA PHE A 108 13.10 18.46 11.38
C PHE A 108 14.03 17.66 10.48
N THR A 109 15.21 18.18 10.22
CA THR A 109 16.17 17.59 9.29
C THR A 109 17.30 16.87 10.04
N VAL A 110 17.52 15.62 9.65
CA VAL A 110 18.68 14.82 10.01
C VAL A 110 19.63 14.87 8.81
N SER A 111 20.74 15.62 8.92
CA SER A 111 21.75 15.79 7.87
C SER A 111 23.21 15.66 8.35
N PRO A 112 23.57 14.66 9.19
CA PRO A 112 24.96 14.45 9.55
C PRO A 112 25.79 13.80 8.44
N ALA A 113 26.93 14.41 8.13
CA ALA A 113 27.82 13.96 7.05
C ALA A 113 28.78 12.84 7.46
N ASP A 114 29.02 12.65 8.76
CA ASP A 114 30.26 12.02 9.22
C ASP A 114 30.16 10.56 9.67
N PHE A 115 28.98 9.92 9.78
CA PHE A 115 28.87 8.57 10.38
C PHE A 115 27.70 7.73 9.87
N ILE A 116 27.61 6.51 10.39
CA ILE A 116 26.54 5.53 10.18
C ILE A 116 25.61 5.57 11.42
N ASN A 117 24.28 5.50 11.24
CA ASN A 117 23.24 5.36 12.28
C ASN A 117 22.95 6.60 13.17
N HIS A 118 22.23 7.57 12.64
CA HIS A 118 22.08 8.89 13.28
C HIS A 118 20.93 9.01 14.29
N LEU A 119 19.85 8.28 14.05
CA LEU A 119 18.70 8.23 14.94
C LEU A 119 18.48 6.79 15.40
N ARG A 120 18.65 6.54 16.69
CA ARG A 120 18.39 5.25 17.32
C ARG A 120 17.11 5.31 18.15
N ILE A 121 16.17 4.41 17.88
CA ILE A 121 14.95 4.23 18.69
C ILE A 121 15.09 2.91 19.45
N GLU A 122 15.21 2.99 20.78
CA GLU A 122 15.38 1.80 21.61
C GLU A 122 14.12 0.92 21.62
N ALA A 123 14.27 -0.35 21.99
CA ALA A 123 13.13 -1.27 22.14
C ALA A 123 12.13 -0.71 23.17
N ASN A 124 10.83 -0.76 22.87
CA ASN A 124 9.75 -0.13 23.65
C ASN A 124 9.77 1.41 23.71
N ALA A 125 10.63 2.07 22.92
CA ALA A 125 10.57 3.52 22.76
C ALA A 125 9.72 3.91 21.54
N SER A 126 9.21 5.13 21.55
CA SER A 126 8.52 5.72 20.41
C SER A 126 9.01 7.13 20.15
N LEU A 127 9.15 7.48 18.87
CA LEU A 127 9.28 8.85 18.41
C LEU A 127 8.04 9.19 17.57
N GLU A 128 7.22 10.12 18.06
CA GLU A 128 6.09 10.66 17.32
C GLU A 128 6.47 11.97 16.62
N ILE A 129 6.25 12.01 15.31
CA ILE A 129 6.32 13.21 14.49
C ILE A 129 4.90 13.75 14.38
N GLY A 130 4.66 14.92 14.99
CA GLY A 130 3.35 15.52 15.10
C GLY A 130 2.91 16.31 13.86
N ASP A 131 1.68 16.80 13.95
CA ASP A 131 0.93 17.43 12.86
C ASP A 131 1.74 18.48 12.08
N GLY A 132 1.76 18.31 10.76
CA GLY A 132 2.36 19.20 9.77
C GLY A 132 3.88 19.24 9.80
N VAL A 133 4.56 18.40 10.60
CA VAL A 133 6.03 18.33 10.61
C VAL A 133 6.53 17.47 9.45
N LYS A 134 7.55 17.95 8.76
CA LYS A 134 8.35 17.16 7.80
C LYS A 134 9.60 16.64 8.52
N LEU A 135 9.67 15.34 8.78
CA LEU A 135 10.90 14.65 9.18
C LEU A 135 11.70 14.33 7.91
N GLU A 136 12.86 14.95 7.78
CA GLU A 136 13.67 14.92 6.56
C GLU A 136 15.04 14.29 6.82
N PHE A 137 15.40 13.32 5.99
CA PHE A 137 16.74 12.74 5.93
C PHE A 137 17.41 13.20 4.64
N ASP A 138 18.53 13.91 4.76
CA ASP A 138 19.16 14.64 3.66
C ASP A 138 20.32 13.87 3.00
N GLU A 139 20.76 14.32 1.82
CA GLU A 139 21.75 13.67 0.95
C GLU A 139 23.15 13.56 1.56
N ALA A 140 23.42 14.39 2.59
CA ALA A 140 24.67 14.33 3.35
C ALA A 140 24.85 12.95 4.02
N ILE A 141 23.76 12.21 4.23
CA ILE A 141 23.80 10.85 4.75
C ILE A 141 24.14 9.90 3.59
N SER A 142 25.33 9.29 3.63
CA SER A 142 25.74 8.31 2.63
C SER A 142 25.20 6.89 2.89
N ASP A 143 24.58 6.65 4.04
CA ASP A 143 24.08 5.35 4.46
C ASP A 143 22.54 5.29 4.46
N THR A 144 21.99 4.25 3.83
CA THR A 144 20.54 3.98 3.84
C THR A 144 20.01 3.65 5.25
N PHE A 145 20.84 3.24 6.20
CA PHE A 145 20.48 2.95 7.60
C PHE A 145 20.46 4.19 8.51
N ALA A 146 19.84 5.28 8.05
CA ALA A 146 19.81 6.53 8.83
C ALA A 146 19.05 6.40 10.16
N ILE A 147 18.08 5.46 10.24
CA ILE A 147 17.34 5.12 11.47
C ILE A 147 17.65 3.68 11.87
N ILE A 148 18.03 3.50 13.13
CA ILE A 148 18.10 2.18 13.76
C ILE A 148 16.96 2.02 14.74
N PHE A 149 16.26 0.90 14.62
CA PHE A 149 15.38 0.40 15.64
C PHE A 149 16.05 -0.75 16.37
N ASP A 150 16.20 -0.60 17.69
CA ASP A 150 16.54 -1.75 18.50
C ASP A 150 15.30 -2.64 18.60
N SER A 151 15.50 -3.92 18.31
CA SER A 151 14.47 -4.94 18.48
C SER A 151 14.91 -5.99 19.49
N THR A 152 13.95 -6.46 20.25
CA THR A 152 13.95 -7.79 20.86
C THR A 152 12.78 -8.56 20.27
N THR A 153 12.77 -9.89 20.39
CA THR A 153 11.72 -10.77 19.85
C THR A 153 10.28 -10.47 20.31
N SER A 154 10.09 -9.54 21.26
CA SER A 154 8.78 -9.17 21.83
C SER A 154 8.53 -7.67 21.92
N SER A 155 9.49 -6.82 21.51
CA SER A 155 9.32 -5.37 21.53
C SER A 155 10.30 -4.67 20.59
N SER A 156 9.74 -3.88 19.67
CA SER A 156 10.47 -3.05 18.73
C SER A 156 10.31 -1.57 19.08
N GLY A 157 11.28 -0.74 18.64
CA GLY A 157 11.11 0.71 18.64
C GLY A 157 10.07 1.15 17.60
N LYS A 158 9.38 2.27 17.86
CA LYS A 158 8.33 2.80 16.98
C LYS A 158 8.65 4.19 16.44
N LEU A 159 8.51 4.39 15.14
CA LEU A 159 8.42 5.72 14.52
C LEU A 159 6.95 5.95 14.18
N ILE A 160 6.35 7.01 14.72
CA ILE A 160 4.94 7.32 14.54
C ILE A 160 4.84 8.61 13.73
N LEU A 161 4.14 8.59 12.59
CA LEU A 161 3.77 9.78 11.83
C LEU A 161 2.32 10.12 12.17
N SER A 162 2.06 11.32 12.70
CA SER A 162 0.72 11.80 13.06
C SER A 162 0.44 13.08 12.30
N ASP A 163 -0.28 12.95 11.18
CA ASP A 163 -0.50 14.04 10.20
C ASP A 163 0.82 14.65 9.70
N ALA A 164 1.83 13.80 9.45
CA ALA A 164 3.21 14.20 9.23
C ALA A 164 3.78 13.69 7.90
N THR A 165 4.91 14.24 7.49
CA THR A 165 5.65 13.79 6.29
C THR A 165 6.98 13.18 6.68
N LEU A 166 7.26 11.96 6.21
CA LEU A 166 8.59 11.38 6.20
C LEU A 166 9.20 11.60 4.81
N TYR A 167 10.33 12.28 4.75
CA TYR A 167 11.02 12.59 3.50
C TYR A 167 12.44 12.03 3.52
N ALA A 168 12.78 11.22 2.51
CA ALA A 168 14.12 10.67 2.34
C ALA A 168 14.75 11.19 1.04
N ASN A 169 15.81 11.97 1.17
CA ASN A 169 16.69 12.38 0.08
C ASN A 169 18.07 11.72 0.22
N ILE A 170 18.08 10.42 0.54
CA ILE A 170 19.31 9.62 0.66
C ILE A 170 19.50 8.84 -0.65
N PRO A 171 20.70 8.89 -1.28
CA PRO A 171 21.01 8.03 -2.41
C PRO A 171 20.81 6.54 -2.05
N GLY A 172 19.89 5.88 -2.75
CA GLY A 172 19.53 4.47 -2.50
C GLY A 172 18.36 4.28 -1.53
N GLY A 173 17.81 5.33 -0.93
CA GLY A 173 16.63 5.26 -0.09
C GLY A 173 16.89 5.24 1.41
N LEU A 174 15.80 5.13 2.17
CA LEU A 174 15.81 4.97 3.61
C LEU A 174 15.48 3.51 3.95
N THR A 175 16.26 2.87 4.80
CA THR A 175 16.11 1.45 5.11
C THR A 175 15.84 1.22 6.59
N PHE A 176 14.75 0.52 6.91
CA PHE A 176 14.45 0.05 8.25
C PHE A 176 14.74 -1.45 8.32
N THR A 177 15.75 -1.82 9.11
CA THR A 177 16.11 -3.22 9.33
C THR A 177 15.12 -3.92 10.25
N ASN A 178 14.75 -3.24 11.34
CA ASN A 178 13.76 -3.68 12.32
C ASN A 178 12.80 -2.52 12.64
N GLY A 179 11.78 -2.75 13.47
CA GLY A 179 10.97 -1.65 14.03
C GLY A 179 9.50 -1.69 13.66
N GLU A 180 8.79 -0.64 14.03
CA GLU A 180 7.42 -0.39 13.60
C GLU A 180 7.31 1.05 13.10
N LEU A 181 6.86 1.22 11.86
CA LEU A 181 6.40 2.50 11.34
C LEU A 181 4.88 2.57 11.52
N VAL A 182 4.40 3.51 12.33
CA VAL A 182 2.97 3.68 12.63
C VAL A 182 2.46 4.94 11.96
N ILE A 183 1.33 4.85 11.27
CA ILE A 183 0.65 5.95 10.61
C ILE A 183 -0.62 6.30 11.37
N ARG A 184 -0.72 7.56 11.77
CA ARG A 184 -1.88 8.22 12.38
C ARG A 184 -2.27 9.43 11.56
N GLY A 185 -3.58 9.70 11.49
CA GLY A 185 -4.09 10.80 10.68
C GLY A 185 -3.70 10.66 9.21
N GLU A 186 -3.54 11.78 8.50
CA GLU A 186 -3.15 11.81 7.09
C GLU A 186 -1.65 12.08 6.97
N SER A 187 -0.85 11.02 6.79
CA SER A 187 0.60 11.13 6.68
C SER A 187 1.11 10.78 5.29
N THR A 188 2.29 11.29 4.95
CA THR A 188 2.91 11.11 3.63
C THR A 188 4.31 10.52 3.76
N ILE A 189 4.64 9.54 2.93
CA ILE A 189 6.02 9.18 2.60
C ILE A 189 6.35 9.84 1.26
N ASP A 190 7.37 10.67 1.27
CA ASP A 190 7.81 11.50 0.15
C ASP A 190 9.33 11.35 -0.03
N GLY A 191 9.84 11.68 -1.22
CA GLY A 191 11.25 11.56 -1.55
C GLY A 191 11.49 11.03 -2.96
N ASP A 192 12.68 11.34 -3.49
CA ASP A 192 13.16 10.90 -4.80
C ASP A 192 13.67 9.45 -4.78
N THR A 193 13.52 8.74 -3.66
CA THR A 193 14.03 7.38 -3.45
C THR A 193 13.04 6.50 -2.66
N THR A 194 13.37 5.21 -2.54
CA THR A 194 12.50 4.16 -2.00
C THR A 194 12.68 3.98 -0.49
N LEU A 195 11.59 3.84 0.27
CA LEU A 195 11.62 3.35 1.65
C LEU A 195 11.70 1.82 1.63
N THR A 196 12.75 1.25 2.21
CA THR A 196 12.92 -0.20 2.33
C THR A 196 12.61 -0.65 3.75
N LEU A 197 11.73 -1.64 3.92
CA LEU A 197 11.32 -2.19 5.21
C LEU A 197 11.74 -3.67 5.29
N GLY A 198 12.37 -4.08 6.40
CA GLY A 198 12.60 -5.49 6.75
C GLY A 198 13.88 -6.12 6.18
N CYS A 199 14.93 -5.36 5.85
CA CYS A 199 16.16 -5.94 5.29
C CYS A 199 17.04 -6.71 6.32
N GLY A 200 16.51 -7.06 7.49
CA GLY A 200 17.17 -7.84 8.54
C GLY A 200 17.38 -9.31 8.16
N ILE A 201 18.07 -10.06 9.02
CA ILE A 201 18.36 -11.49 8.80
C ILE A 201 17.18 -12.38 9.26
N ALA A 202 16.29 -11.87 10.11
CA ALA A 202 15.13 -12.60 10.61
C ALA A 202 13.84 -12.15 9.90
N ALA A 203 12.89 -13.08 9.79
CA ALA A 203 11.55 -12.76 9.27
C ALA A 203 10.75 -12.01 10.36
N ASN A 204 9.89 -11.07 9.94
CA ASN A 204 9.08 -10.20 10.83
C ASN A 204 9.88 -9.16 11.63
N ASP A 205 11.00 -8.68 11.08
CA ASP A 205 11.82 -7.69 11.77
C ASP A 205 11.19 -6.28 11.74
N CYS A 206 10.43 -5.96 10.69
CA CYS A 206 9.75 -4.68 10.49
C CYS A 206 8.24 -4.81 10.30
N PHE A 207 7.51 -3.82 10.82
CA PHE A 207 6.07 -3.66 10.64
C PHE A 207 5.75 -2.25 10.14
N LEU A 208 4.76 -2.15 9.26
CA LEU A 208 4.07 -0.89 8.95
C LEU A 208 2.62 -1.04 9.39
N THR A 209 2.21 -0.17 10.30
CA THR A 209 0.86 -0.14 10.87
C THR A 209 0.14 1.14 10.44
N ILE A 210 -1.00 1.02 9.77
CA ILE A 210 -1.89 2.17 9.53
C ILE A 210 -3.08 2.05 10.49
N GLU A 211 -3.18 2.97 11.46
CA GLU A 211 -4.24 2.98 12.47
C GLU A 211 -5.63 3.26 11.85
N PRO A 212 -6.75 3.00 12.57
CA PRO A 212 -8.09 3.12 11.99
C PRO A 212 -8.33 4.55 11.52
N SER A 213 -8.93 4.71 10.33
CA SER A 213 -9.18 6.02 9.69
C SER A 213 -7.93 6.81 9.31
N ALA A 214 -6.71 6.31 9.56
CA ALA A 214 -5.50 6.95 9.10
C ALA A 214 -5.30 6.72 7.59
N LYS A 215 -4.60 7.64 6.95
CA LYS A 215 -4.26 7.58 5.52
C LYS A 215 -2.76 7.67 5.36
N LEU A 216 -2.19 6.72 4.63
CA LEU A 216 -0.82 6.80 4.15
C LEU A 216 -0.81 7.18 2.68
N HIS A 217 -0.24 8.33 2.37
CA HIS A 217 0.04 8.76 1.01
C HIS A 217 1.48 8.40 0.62
N LEU A 218 1.65 7.72 -0.51
CA LEU A 218 2.96 7.56 -1.15
C LEU A 218 3.07 8.59 -2.28
N ALA A 219 4.01 9.54 -2.17
CA ALA A 219 4.20 10.56 -3.18
C ALA A 219 4.67 9.97 -4.53
N ALA A 220 4.45 10.72 -5.61
CA ALA A 220 4.83 10.27 -6.95
C ALA A 220 6.35 10.09 -7.05
N GLY A 221 6.80 8.94 -7.55
CA GLY A 221 8.22 8.58 -7.63
C GLY A 221 8.81 7.97 -6.35
N SER A 222 8.10 8.07 -5.22
CA SER A 222 8.44 7.34 -4.00
C SER A 222 7.98 5.89 -4.08
N GLY A 223 8.58 5.00 -3.31
CA GLY A 223 8.15 3.60 -3.27
C GLY A 223 8.35 2.98 -1.90
N ILE A 224 7.67 1.86 -1.65
CA ILE A 224 7.96 0.99 -0.51
C ILE A 224 8.47 -0.34 -1.06
N THR A 225 9.69 -0.69 -0.68
CA THR A 225 10.23 -2.04 -0.89
C THR A 225 10.10 -2.82 0.40
N TRP A 226 9.53 -4.01 0.33
CA TRP A 226 9.56 -4.94 1.45
C TRP A 226 10.66 -5.97 1.23
N MET A 227 11.51 -6.17 2.22
CA MET A 227 12.51 -7.22 2.26
C MET A 227 12.18 -8.15 3.43
N ASN A 228 12.34 -9.46 3.23
CA ASN A 228 12.11 -10.50 4.25
C ASN A 228 10.79 -10.33 5.03
N ALA A 229 9.69 -10.03 4.32
CA ALA A 229 8.35 -9.97 4.89
C ALA A 229 8.03 -11.32 5.53
N GLY A 230 7.78 -11.34 6.83
CA GLY A 230 6.93 -12.39 7.36
C GLY A 230 5.47 -12.07 7.09
N VAL A 231 4.60 -13.06 7.34
CA VAL A 231 3.20 -13.13 6.87
C VAL A 231 2.31 -11.96 7.38
N GLU A 232 2.76 -11.16 8.35
CA GLU A 232 1.98 -10.08 9.00
C GLU A 232 2.70 -8.71 9.01
N SER A 233 3.67 -8.52 8.11
CA SER A 233 4.53 -7.33 8.15
C SER A 233 3.86 -6.01 7.72
N PHE A 234 2.71 -6.06 7.04
CA PHE A 234 1.88 -4.91 6.72
C PHE A 234 0.50 -5.06 7.36
N ASP A 235 0.24 -4.33 8.45
CA ASP A 235 -1.03 -4.35 9.17
C ASP A 235 -1.73 -3.00 8.97
N THR A 236 -2.99 -3.03 8.58
CA THR A 236 -3.85 -1.87 8.81
C THR A 236 -4.98 -2.35 9.69
N SER A 237 -5.11 -1.76 10.85
CA SER A 237 -6.31 -1.96 11.66
C SER A 237 -7.56 -1.63 10.84
N GLU A 238 -8.68 -2.28 11.18
CA GLU A 238 -10.00 -2.08 10.58
C GLU A 238 -10.22 -0.57 10.28
N SER A 239 -10.33 -0.22 8.99
CA SER A 239 -10.53 1.15 8.45
C SER A 239 -9.33 2.05 8.12
N GLY A 240 -8.09 1.56 8.07
CA GLY A 240 -6.96 2.31 7.47
C GLY A 240 -7.05 2.44 5.93
N ILE A 241 -6.47 3.50 5.35
CA ILE A 241 -6.41 3.72 3.89
C ILE A 241 -4.96 3.84 3.42
N LEU A 242 -4.58 3.05 2.43
CA LEU A 242 -3.34 3.20 1.66
C LEU A 242 -3.66 3.89 0.32
N ASP A 243 -3.13 5.10 0.10
CA ASP A 243 -3.33 5.91 -1.13
C ASP A 243 -2.02 6.02 -1.90
N VAL A 244 -1.94 5.28 -2.99
CA VAL A 244 -0.73 5.10 -3.80
C VAL A 244 -0.82 6.01 -5.02
N LYS A 245 0.01 7.06 -5.08
CA LYS A 245 -0.01 8.03 -6.18
C LYS A 245 0.73 7.52 -7.43
N ASN A 246 0.46 8.17 -8.56
CA ASN A 246 1.02 7.84 -9.86
C ASN A 246 2.55 7.78 -9.83
N GLY A 247 3.10 6.66 -10.33
CA GLY A 247 4.54 6.42 -10.36
C GLY A 247 5.12 5.89 -9.04
N ALA A 248 4.30 5.70 -8.00
CA ALA A 248 4.73 4.97 -6.82
C ALA A 248 4.78 3.46 -7.08
N ALA A 249 5.75 2.80 -6.47
CA ALA A 249 6.02 1.37 -6.68
C ALA A 249 6.01 0.59 -5.37
N PHE A 250 5.50 -0.64 -5.44
CA PHE A 250 5.71 -1.68 -4.44
C PHE A 250 6.58 -2.78 -5.03
N ASN A 251 7.74 -2.98 -4.41
CA ASN A 251 8.70 -3.98 -4.85
C ASN A 251 8.94 -5.01 -3.74
N ASP A 252 8.87 -6.30 -4.07
CA ASP A 252 9.33 -7.38 -3.19
C ASP A 252 10.29 -8.32 -3.95
N PRO A 253 11.55 -8.44 -3.52
CA PRO A 253 12.51 -9.34 -4.14
C PRO A 253 12.43 -10.80 -3.65
N LEU A 254 11.83 -11.11 -2.49
CA LEU A 254 12.08 -12.38 -1.77
C LEU A 254 10.85 -13.07 -1.15
N THR A 255 9.76 -12.37 -0.82
CA THR A 255 8.61 -12.93 -0.06
C THR A 255 7.25 -12.50 -0.62
N PRO A 256 6.14 -13.22 -0.39
CA PRO A 256 4.82 -12.69 -0.69
C PRO A 256 4.45 -11.54 0.25
N ILE A 257 3.95 -10.43 -0.29
CA ILE A 257 3.34 -9.36 0.52
C ILE A 257 1.86 -9.67 0.67
N ASP A 258 1.41 -9.79 1.91
CA ASP A 258 -0.01 -9.92 2.26
C ASP A 258 -0.57 -8.54 2.63
N PHE A 259 -1.45 -8.02 1.79
CA PHE A 259 -2.21 -6.80 2.06
C PHE A 259 -3.57 -7.20 2.66
N ASN A 260 -3.75 -7.09 3.99
CA ASN A 260 -5.01 -7.36 4.68
C ASN A 260 -5.69 -6.07 5.17
N HIS A 261 -6.59 -5.47 4.39
CA HIS A 261 -7.11 -4.10 4.65
C HIS A 261 -8.59 -3.96 4.36
N GLU A 262 -9.24 -2.88 4.80
CA GLU A 262 -10.58 -2.54 4.32
C GLU A 262 -10.54 -1.80 2.97
N THR A 263 -9.64 -0.83 2.78
CA THR A 263 -9.58 -0.02 1.55
C THR A 263 -8.17 0.30 1.07
N MET A 264 -7.90 0.00 -0.20
CA MET A 264 -6.69 0.40 -0.92
C MET A 264 -7.07 1.27 -2.12
N ILE A 265 -6.41 2.40 -2.30
CA ILE A 265 -6.64 3.30 -3.45
C ILE A 265 -5.40 3.31 -4.31
N LEU A 266 -5.55 2.88 -5.57
CA LEU A 266 -4.46 2.80 -6.53
C LEU A 266 -4.66 3.85 -7.63
N ASP A 267 -3.75 4.83 -7.71
CA ASP A 267 -3.70 5.84 -8.75
C ASP A 267 -2.48 5.57 -9.64
N SER A 268 -2.59 4.61 -10.57
CA SER A 268 -1.48 4.14 -11.44
C SER A 268 -0.25 3.58 -10.69
N ALA A 269 -0.50 2.68 -9.73
CA ALA A 269 0.54 1.94 -9.03
C ALA A 269 1.20 0.89 -9.95
N THR A 270 2.50 0.64 -9.73
CA THR A 270 3.21 -0.50 -10.33
C THR A 270 3.59 -1.50 -9.24
N PHE A 271 3.26 -2.77 -9.49
CA PHE A 271 3.68 -3.90 -8.67
C PHE A 271 4.80 -4.66 -9.41
N ASP A 272 6.05 -4.58 -8.90
CA ASP A 272 7.25 -5.20 -9.49
C ASP A 272 7.83 -6.35 -8.61
N GLY A 273 8.79 -7.15 -9.11
CA GLY A 273 9.55 -8.11 -8.29
C GLY A 273 9.60 -9.56 -8.80
N THR A 274 9.84 -10.54 -7.90
CA THR A 274 9.86 -11.99 -8.26
C THR A 274 8.87 -12.90 -7.50
N THR A 275 8.24 -12.42 -6.42
CA THR A 275 7.22 -13.14 -5.62
C THR A 275 5.77 -12.70 -5.85
N SER A 276 4.77 -13.56 -5.62
CA SER A 276 3.35 -13.21 -5.78
C SER A 276 2.86 -12.22 -4.72
N ILE A 277 1.91 -11.35 -5.05
CA ILE A 277 1.25 -10.46 -4.08
C ILE A 277 -0.07 -11.08 -3.64
N THR A 278 -0.41 -11.03 -2.36
CA THR A 278 -1.73 -11.43 -1.88
C THR A 278 -2.53 -10.22 -1.41
N LEU A 279 -3.75 -10.07 -1.91
CA LEU A 279 -4.74 -9.12 -1.40
C LEU A 279 -5.79 -9.90 -0.58
N LYS A 280 -6.03 -9.49 0.67
CA LYS A 280 -6.94 -10.15 1.61
C LYS A 280 -7.95 -9.16 2.20
N ASN A 281 -9.22 -9.54 2.21
CA ASN A 281 -10.34 -8.81 2.83
C ASN A 281 -10.49 -7.34 2.40
N VAL A 282 -9.95 -6.96 1.23
CA VAL A 282 -9.76 -5.56 0.82
C VAL A 282 -10.68 -5.10 -0.29
N THR A 283 -11.16 -3.86 -0.17
CA THR A 283 -11.77 -3.11 -1.27
C THR A 283 -10.70 -2.26 -1.95
N THR A 284 -10.36 -2.57 -3.19
CA THR A 284 -9.41 -1.78 -3.99
C THR A 284 -10.17 -0.90 -4.96
N LEU A 285 -9.90 0.40 -4.94
CA LEU A 285 -10.43 1.38 -5.89
C LEU A 285 -9.35 1.77 -6.90
N LEU A 286 -9.61 1.55 -8.19
CA LEU A 286 -8.73 2.02 -9.26
C LEU A 286 -9.15 3.43 -9.68
N ARG A 287 -8.30 4.43 -9.49
CA ARG A 287 -8.55 5.80 -9.96
C ARG A 287 -8.04 6.05 -11.38
N ARG A 288 -7.22 5.12 -11.89
CA ARG A 288 -6.62 5.08 -13.22
C ARG A 288 -6.41 3.64 -13.62
N ASP A 289 -6.05 3.43 -14.88
CA ASP A 289 -5.65 2.13 -15.40
C ASP A 289 -4.54 1.49 -14.55
N LEU A 290 -4.72 0.20 -14.26
CA LEU A 290 -3.77 -0.63 -13.52
C LEU A 290 -3.22 -1.72 -14.44
N ASN A 291 -1.89 -1.76 -14.57
CA ASN A 291 -1.18 -2.81 -15.29
C ASN A 291 -0.54 -3.77 -14.29
N LEU A 292 -1.03 -5.01 -14.26
CA LEU A 292 -0.46 -6.07 -13.45
C LEU A 292 0.56 -6.86 -14.26
N ASN A 293 1.83 -6.73 -13.88
CA ASN A 293 2.93 -7.43 -14.54
C ASN A 293 3.31 -8.74 -13.83
N ARG A 294 2.56 -9.13 -12.79
CA ARG A 294 2.92 -10.20 -11.85
C ARG A 294 1.69 -10.89 -11.28
N ASP A 295 1.88 -12.12 -10.81
CA ASP A 295 0.81 -12.94 -10.23
C ASP A 295 0.28 -12.32 -8.94
N ILE A 296 -1.05 -12.26 -8.81
CA ILE A 296 -1.75 -11.78 -7.62
C ILE A 296 -2.69 -12.87 -7.11
N THR A 297 -2.67 -13.13 -5.81
CA THR A 297 -3.64 -13.96 -5.09
C THR A 297 -4.67 -13.07 -4.41
N LEU A 298 -5.95 -13.39 -4.56
CA LEU A 298 -7.09 -12.63 -4.06
C LEU A 298 -7.86 -13.51 -3.06
N ASN A 299 -8.08 -12.98 -1.85
CA ASN A 299 -8.86 -13.63 -0.80
C ASN A 299 -9.88 -12.63 -0.23
N ASN A 300 -11.17 -12.80 -0.53
CA ASN A 300 -12.24 -11.89 -0.07
C ASN A 300 -12.04 -10.43 -0.51
N VAL A 301 -11.82 -10.20 -1.81
CA VAL A 301 -11.44 -8.88 -2.36
C VAL A 301 -12.55 -8.28 -3.20
N ILE A 302 -12.78 -6.97 -3.10
CA ILE A 302 -13.58 -6.20 -4.05
C ILE A 302 -12.64 -5.31 -4.86
N LEU A 303 -12.47 -5.56 -6.16
CA LEU A 303 -11.73 -4.69 -7.08
C LEU A 303 -12.74 -3.85 -7.87
N ASN A 304 -12.86 -2.56 -7.55
CA ASN A 304 -13.71 -1.62 -8.27
C ASN A 304 -12.87 -0.72 -9.17
N GLY A 305 -13.06 -0.83 -10.48
CA GLY A 305 -12.26 -0.10 -11.46
C GLY A 305 -12.64 1.37 -11.63
N GLN A 306 -13.80 1.81 -11.14
CA GLN A 306 -14.34 3.15 -11.44
C GLN A 306 -14.25 3.50 -12.94
N ASP A 307 -14.62 2.55 -13.80
CA ASP A 307 -14.56 2.59 -15.27
C ASP A 307 -13.14 2.58 -15.87
N ASN A 308 -12.10 2.28 -15.07
CA ASN A 308 -10.73 2.13 -15.53
C ASN A 308 -10.39 0.68 -15.95
N GLN A 309 -9.24 0.52 -16.61
CA GLN A 309 -8.76 -0.76 -17.10
C GLN A 309 -7.92 -1.51 -16.07
N LEU A 310 -8.15 -2.82 -15.95
CA LEU A 310 -7.25 -3.77 -15.31
C LEU A 310 -6.60 -4.63 -16.40
N THR A 311 -5.34 -4.35 -16.72
CA THR A 311 -4.59 -5.11 -17.73
C THR A 311 -3.68 -6.14 -17.09
N LEU A 312 -3.82 -7.41 -17.47
CA LEU A 312 -2.93 -8.49 -17.05
C LEU A 312 -1.83 -8.71 -18.10
N ALA A 313 -0.56 -8.61 -17.72
CA ALA A 313 0.55 -8.91 -18.63
C ALA A 313 0.59 -10.38 -19.05
N THR A 314 1.36 -10.72 -20.08
CA THR A 314 1.34 -12.05 -20.73
C THR A 314 1.53 -13.23 -19.77
N ALA A 315 2.45 -13.11 -18.81
CA ALA A 315 2.75 -14.18 -17.86
C ALA A 315 1.93 -14.13 -16.57
N THR A 316 1.18 -13.04 -16.35
CA THR A 316 0.48 -12.73 -15.11
C THR A 316 -0.78 -13.57 -14.93
N LYS A 317 -1.07 -13.96 -13.70
CA LYS A 317 -2.30 -14.65 -13.29
C LYS A 317 -2.96 -13.96 -12.10
N LEU A 318 -4.28 -14.04 -12.05
CA LEU A 318 -5.09 -13.73 -10.88
C LEU A 318 -5.52 -15.05 -10.24
N PHE A 319 -5.00 -15.36 -9.07
CA PHE A 319 -5.39 -16.51 -8.26
C PHE A 319 -6.50 -16.13 -7.30
N VAL A 320 -7.54 -16.95 -7.20
CA VAL A 320 -8.59 -16.86 -6.19
C VAL A 320 -8.33 -17.92 -5.16
N ASP A 321 -8.20 -17.50 -3.91
CA ASP A 321 -7.85 -18.39 -2.81
C ASP A 321 -8.99 -19.37 -2.44
N SER A 322 -8.64 -20.42 -1.70
CA SER A 322 -9.61 -21.40 -1.19
C SER A 322 -10.68 -20.71 -0.33
N GLY A 323 -11.95 -20.94 -0.64
CA GLY A 323 -13.10 -20.38 0.06
C GLY A 323 -13.31 -18.87 -0.14
N ALA A 324 -12.47 -18.21 -0.93
CA ALA A 324 -12.54 -16.77 -1.14
C ALA A 324 -13.69 -16.37 -2.04
N THR A 325 -14.28 -15.20 -1.77
CA THR A 325 -15.21 -14.53 -2.69
C THR A 325 -14.61 -13.24 -3.19
N VAL A 326 -14.38 -13.13 -4.50
CA VAL A 326 -13.81 -11.94 -5.14
C VAL A 326 -14.88 -11.25 -5.96
N SER A 327 -14.95 -9.92 -5.95
CA SER A 327 -15.84 -9.15 -6.82
C SER A 327 -15.01 -8.22 -7.70
N LEU A 328 -15.21 -8.25 -9.02
CA LEU A 328 -14.69 -7.28 -9.96
C LEU A 328 -15.86 -6.39 -10.39
N GLN A 329 -15.70 -5.07 -10.26
CA GLN A 329 -16.79 -4.11 -10.43
C GLN A 329 -16.38 -2.94 -11.32
N ASN A 330 -17.25 -2.48 -12.22
CA ASN A 330 -17.11 -1.24 -13.01
C ASN A 330 -15.71 -1.11 -13.64
N LEU A 331 -15.28 -2.11 -14.42
CA LEU A 331 -13.91 -2.14 -14.96
C LEU A 331 -13.81 -2.80 -16.34
N ASP A 332 -12.82 -2.36 -17.11
CA ASP A 332 -12.38 -3.00 -18.35
C ASP A 332 -11.30 -4.05 -18.01
N LEU A 333 -11.62 -5.35 -18.07
CA LEU A 333 -10.66 -6.41 -17.82
C LEU A 333 -9.96 -6.81 -19.12
N VAL A 334 -8.64 -6.58 -19.16
CA VAL A 334 -7.83 -6.67 -20.38
C VAL A 334 -6.85 -7.84 -20.33
N ASN A 335 -6.77 -8.60 -21.43
CA ASN A 335 -5.92 -9.78 -21.63
C ASN A 335 -6.15 -10.92 -20.63
N ALA A 336 -7.36 -11.17 -20.14
CA ALA A 336 -7.65 -12.16 -19.10
C ALA A 336 -7.74 -13.63 -19.55
N THR A 337 -7.59 -13.94 -20.84
CA THR A 337 -7.62 -15.33 -21.33
C THR A 337 -6.61 -16.22 -20.61
N ASN A 338 -7.12 -17.27 -19.97
CA ASN A 338 -6.35 -18.25 -19.19
C ASN A 338 -5.57 -17.65 -18.00
N LYS A 339 -5.92 -16.45 -17.52
CA LYS A 339 -5.18 -15.80 -16.42
C LYS A 339 -5.89 -15.86 -15.08
N ILE A 340 -7.19 -16.06 -15.05
CA ILE A 340 -7.93 -16.30 -13.81
C ILE A 340 -7.77 -17.77 -13.41
N ARG A 341 -7.29 -18.02 -12.20
CA ARG A 341 -7.02 -19.33 -11.62
C ARG A 341 -7.70 -19.42 -10.27
N PHE A 342 -8.21 -20.61 -9.94
CA PHE A 342 -8.76 -20.89 -8.62
C PHE A 342 -7.84 -21.91 -7.94
N ASN A 343 -7.54 -21.72 -6.66
CA ASN A 343 -6.73 -22.67 -5.90
C ASN A 343 -7.50 -23.98 -5.65
N ASP A 344 -8.83 -23.91 -5.55
CA ASP A 344 -9.72 -25.08 -5.49
C ASP A 344 -11.13 -24.75 -6.01
N ALA A 345 -12.08 -25.69 -5.83
CA ALA A 345 -13.46 -25.56 -6.29
C ALA A 345 -14.35 -24.64 -5.43
N SER A 346 -13.85 -24.14 -4.30
CA SER A 346 -14.65 -23.37 -3.34
C SER A 346 -14.54 -21.85 -3.52
N GLY A 347 -13.50 -21.39 -4.23
CA GLY A 347 -13.35 -19.98 -4.59
C GLY A 347 -14.39 -19.50 -5.61
N LYS A 348 -14.77 -18.22 -5.51
CA LYS A 348 -15.77 -17.56 -6.38
C LYS A 348 -15.30 -16.18 -6.85
N ILE A 349 -15.66 -15.82 -8.08
CA ILE A 349 -15.58 -14.47 -8.65
C ILE A 349 -16.98 -13.99 -9.03
N TRP A 350 -17.31 -12.77 -8.65
CA TRP A 350 -18.49 -12.02 -9.07
C TRP A 350 -18.08 -10.92 -10.03
N LEU A 351 -18.71 -10.87 -11.19
CA LEU A 351 -18.51 -9.82 -12.19
C LEU A 351 -19.75 -8.92 -12.21
N ASP A 352 -19.51 -7.62 -12.02
CA ASP A 352 -20.53 -6.56 -11.96
C ASP A 352 -20.09 -5.38 -12.83
N ASP A 353 -20.82 -5.10 -13.91
CA ASP A 353 -20.46 -4.06 -14.89
C ASP A 353 -18.98 -4.15 -15.36
N VAL A 354 -18.59 -5.37 -15.76
CA VAL A 354 -17.23 -5.66 -16.23
C VAL A 354 -17.24 -5.85 -17.74
N LYS A 355 -16.37 -5.11 -18.43
CA LYS A 355 -16.12 -5.32 -19.86
C LYS A 355 -14.94 -6.24 -20.07
N LEU A 356 -15.19 -7.35 -20.75
CA LEU A 356 -14.22 -8.41 -21.03
C LEU A 356 -13.72 -8.28 -22.47
N ASP A 357 -12.42 -8.03 -22.62
CA ASP A 357 -11.75 -7.98 -23.93
C ASP A 357 -11.29 -9.37 -24.42
N SER A 358 -11.59 -10.41 -23.64
CA SER A 358 -11.05 -11.75 -23.80
C SER A 358 -11.95 -12.76 -23.09
N ASP A 359 -11.94 -14.01 -23.58
CA ASP A 359 -12.63 -15.10 -22.89
C ASP A 359 -11.87 -15.45 -21.61
N ILE A 360 -12.52 -15.29 -20.46
CA ILE A 360 -11.94 -15.53 -19.13
C ILE A 360 -11.95 -17.00 -18.72
N TYR A 361 -12.68 -17.85 -19.45
CA TYR A 361 -12.69 -19.27 -19.16
C TYR A 361 -11.41 -19.95 -19.65
N SER A 362 -10.94 -20.89 -18.84
CA SER A 362 -9.71 -21.64 -19.10
C SER A 362 -10.02 -23.14 -19.15
N PRO A 363 -9.33 -23.95 -19.97
CA PRO A 363 -9.51 -25.40 -19.95
C PRO A 363 -9.09 -26.06 -18.63
N PHE A 364 -8.44 -25.33 -17.71
CA PHE A 364 -8.03 -25.81 -16.39
C PHE A 364 -8.99 -25.41 -15.26
N TYR A 365 -10.28 -25.15 -15.57
CA TYR A 365 -11.29 -24.82 -14.56
C TYR A 365 -11.55 -25.99 -13.61
N ILE A 366 -11.48 -25.71 -12.31
CA ILE A 366 -11.67 -26.72 -11.24
C ILE A 366 -13.16 -26.81 -10.85
N SER A 367 -13.94 -25.74 -11.03
CA SER A 367 -15.38 -25.72 -10.81
C SER A 367 -16.07 -24.74 -11.77
N PRO A 368 -17.10 -25.18 -12.50
CA PRO A 368 -17.78 -24.31 -13.46
C PRO A 368 -18.70 -23.27 -12.80
N TYR A 369 -18.91 -23.34 -11.48
CA TYR A 369 -19.72 -22.38 -10.71
C TYR A 369 -18.87 -21.30 -10.02
N SER A 370 -17.58 -21.25 -10.31
CA SER A 370 -16.65 -20.31 -9.67
C SER A 370 -16.70 -18.90 -10.27
N ILE A 371 -17.39 -18.67 -11.39
CA ILE A 371 -17.66 -17.32 -11.91
C ILE A 371 -19.17 -17.11 -11.99
N GLU A 372 -19.65 -16.06 -11.34
CA GLU A 372 -21.03 -15.61 -11.37
C GLU A 372 -21.10 -14.17 -11.92
N PHE A 373 -22.08 -13.91 -12.79
CA PHE A 373 -22.36 -12.58 -13.34
C PHE A 373 -23.54 -12.01 -12.57
N THR A 374 -23.27 -11.14 -11.59
CA THR A 374 -24.25 -10.77 -10.55
C THR A 374 -25.13 -9.59 -10.97
N ASN A 375 -24.62 -8.72 -11.85
CA ASN A 375 -25.37 -7.68 -12.52
C ASN A 375 -25.10 -7.76 -14.01
N SER A 376 -26.17 -7.66 -14.78
CA SER A 376 -26.25 -8.00 -16.19
C SER A 376 -25.63 -6.98 -17.17
N ASP A 377 -24.78 -6.11 -16.65
CA ASP A 377 -24.11 -5.06 -17.42
C ASP A 377 -22.76 -5.51 -17.99
N CYS A 378 -22.35 -6.75 -17.74
CA CYS A 378 -21.10 -7.26 -18.30
C CYS A 378 -21.11 -7.24 -19.85
N MET A 379 -20.06 -6.67 -20.43
CA MET A 379 -19.85 -6.59 -21.88
C MET A 379 -18.83 -7.63 -22.34
N PHE A 380 -19.12 -8.38 -23.40
CA PHE A 380 -18.20 -9.38 -23.96
C PHE A 380 -17.76 -8.92 -25.34
N ASN A 381 -16.54 -8.41 -25.48
CA ASN A 381 -16.08 -7.86 -26.77
C ASN A 381 -15.32 -8.88 -27.64
N ALA A 382 -14.66 -9.86 -27.02
CA ALA A 382 -13.89 -10.88 -27.73
C ALA A 382 -14.52 -12.29 -27.66
N GLY A 383 -15.70 -12.41 -27.06
CA GLY A 383 -16.43 -13.67 -26.96
C GLY A 383 -16.51 -14.25 -25.55
N LEU A 384 -17.18 -15.40 -25.46
CA LEU A 384 -17.47 -16.12 -24.23
C LEU A 384 -17.66 -17.60 -24.56
N THR A 385 -16.92 -18.49 -23.91
CA THR A 385 -17.21 -19.93 -23.92
C THR A 385 -18.00 -20.31 -22.67
N LEU A 386 -19.16 -20.93 -22.83
CA LEU A 386 -19.98 -21.34 -21.69
C LEU A 386 -19.29 -22.50 -20.94
N PRO A 387 -19.03 -22.37 -19.62
CA PRO A 387 -18.46 -23.45 -18.81
C PRO A 387 -19.52 -24.43 -18.29
N VAL A 388 -20.78 -23.99 -18.24
CA VAL A 388 -21.98 -24.68 -17.77
C VAL A 388 -23.20 -24.03 -18.43
N ASN A 389 -24.37 -24.62 -18.19
CA ASN A 389 -25.62 -23.93 -18.41
C ASN A 389 -25.64 -22.61 -17.63
N LEU A 390 -25.97 -21.52 -18.33
CA LEU A 390 -25.88 -20.17 -17.79
C LEU A 390 -27.18 -19.43 -18.06
N SER A 391 -27.62 -18.60 -17.11
CA SER A 391 -28.64 -17.58 -17.37
C SER A 391 -27.95 -16.26 -17.68
N TYR A 392 -28.37 -15.60 -18.75
CA TYR A 392 -27.74 -14.40 -19.27
C TYR A 392 -28.77 -13.30 -19.50
N VAL A 393 -28.35 -12.09 -19.16
CA VAL A 393 -29.07 -10.87 -19.46
C VAL A 393 -28.07 -9.99 -20.20
N SER A 394 -28.37 -9.69 -21.45
CA SER A 394 -27.62 -8.73 -22.26
C SER A 394 -28.24 -7.34 -22.08
N LYS A 395 -27.42 -6.34 -21.77
CA LYS A 395 -27.76 -4.92 -21.91
C LYS A 395 -26.98 -4.22 -23.02
N PHE A 396 -25.89 -4.83 -23.48
CA PHE A 396 -25.05 -4.32 -24.55
C PHE A 396 -24.89 -5.33 -25.68
N PRO A 397 -24.63 -4.89 -26.92
CA PRO A 397 -24.35 -5.79 -28.03
C PRO A 397 -23.15 -6.71 -27.73
N PHE A 398 -23.34 -8.01 -27.91
CA PHE A 398 -22.31 -9.03 -27.75
C PHE A 398 -21.32 -9.00 -28.92
N GLY A 399 -20.03 -8.95 -28.64
CA GLY A 399 -18.94 -9.02 -29.62
C GLY A 399 -18.12 -10.30 -29.52
N GLY A 400 -17.49 -10.70 -30.63
CA GLY A 400 -16.67 -11.91 -30.70
C GLY A 400 -17.50 -13.19 -30.76
N THR A 401 -16.93 -14.31 -30.33
CA THR A 401 -17.56 -15.64 -30.47
C THR A 401 -18.24 -16.09 -29.17
N LEU A 402 -19.54 -16.35 -29.22
CA LEU A 402 -20.29 -17.03 -28.15
C LEU A 402 -20.26 -18.54 -28.41
N SER A 403 -19.43 -19.27 -27.66
CA SER A 403 -19.34 -20.73 -27.74
C SER A 403 -20.20 -21.41 -26.69
N PHE A 404 -21.08 -22.30 -27.13
CA PHE A 404 -21.98 -23.03 -26.23
C PHE A 404 -21.28 -24.20 -25.55
N ASN A 405 -20.28 -24.80 -26.20
CA ASN A 405 -19.56 -25.95 -25.67
C ASN A 405 -20.50 -27.05 -25.11
N GLU A 406 -21.58 -27.36 -25.85
CA GLU A 406 -22.63 -28.32 -25.47
C GLU A 406 -23.56 -27.90 -24.32
N HIS A 407 -23.49 -26.65 -23.87
CA HIS A 407 -24.32 -26.10 -22.80
C HIS A 407 -25.53 -25.28 -23.30
N ASN A 408 -26.42 -24.96 -22.35
CA ASN A 408 -27.62 -24.15 -22.56
C ASN A 408 -27.42 -22.71 -22.08
N LEU A 409 -27.73 -21.74 -22.94
CA LEU A 409 -27.89 -20.34 -22.57
C LEU A 409 -29.37 -20.03 -22.35
N THR A 410 -29.73 -19.60 -21.14
CA THR A 410 -31.09 -19.14 -20.81
C THR A 410 -31.11 -17.62 -20.84
N LEU A 411 -31.92 -17.03 -21.73
CA LEU A 411 -32.05 -15.60 -21.90
C LEU A 411 -33.09 -15.03 -20.94
N SER A 412 -32.66 -14.13 -20.08
CA SER A 412 -33.53 -13.31 -19.21
C SER A 412 -33.75 -11.89 -19.75
N SER A 413 -33.07 -11.52 -20.83
CA SER A 413 -33.37 -10.37 -21.69
C SER A 413 -33.08 -10.70 -23.15
N ASP A 414 -33.40 -9.77 -24.04
CA ASP A 414 -33.05 -9.88 -25.46
C ASP A 414 -31.53 -9.94 -25.65
N LEU A 415 -31.06 -10.80 -26.55
CA LEU A 415 -29.66 -10.92 -26.91
C LEU A 415 -29.39 -10.14 -28.19
N ILE A 416 -28.57 -9.10 -28.12
CA ILE A 416 -28.16 -8.34 -29.30
C ILE A 416 -26.77 -8.80 -29.71
N MET A 417 -26.63 -9.42 -30.89
CA MET A 417 -25.32 -9.73 -31.47
C MET A 417 -24.81 -8.51 -32.23
N GLY A 418 -23.67 -7.95 -31.79
CA GLY A 418 -23.01 -6.84 -32.46
C GLY A 418 -22.46 -7.22 -33.84
N ALA A 419 -21.91 -6.24 -34.57
CA ALA A 419 -21.41 -6.45 -35.94
C ALA A 419 -20.29 -7.52 -36.05
N ASN A 420 -19.54 -7.73 -34.98
CA ASN A 420 -18.51 -8.76 -34.85
C ASN A 420 -18.97 -9.96 -33.98
N GLY A 421 -20.21 -9.95 -33.50
CA GLY A 421 -20.80 -11.02 -32.70
C GLY A 421 -21.11 -12.23 -33.56
N ARG A 422 -20.65 -13.41 -33.13
CA ARG A 422 -20.86 -14.69 -33.82
C ARG A 422 -21.26 -15.75 -32.82
N LEU A 423 -22.23 -16.56 -33.19
CA LEU A 423 -22.45 -17.84 -32.50
C LEU A 423 -21.40 -18.84 -32.97
N ASP A 424 -20.80 -19.58 -32.05
CA ASP A 424 -19.88 -20.66 -32.40
C ASP A 424 -20.62 -21.71 -33.21
N SER A 425 -20.12 -21.94 -34.42
CA SER A 425 -20.69 -22.88 -35.36
C SER A 425 -20.24 -24.31 -35.11
N THR A 426 -19.19 -24.53 -34.30
CA THR A 426 -18.42 -25.79 -34.23
C THR A 426 -18.84 -26.73 -33.12
N THR A 427 -19.66 -26.25 -32.18
CA THR A 427 -20.19 -27.02 -31.03
C THR A 427 -21.71 -27.09 -31.09
N ASN A 428 -22.31 -28.10 -30.44
CA ASN A 428 -23.77 -28.09 -30.24
C ASN A 428 -24.10 -27.03 -29.17
N GLY A 429 -25.27 -26.40 -29.30
CA GLY A 429 -25.72 -25.41 -28.32
C GLY A 429 -27.23 -25.39 -28.19
N THR A 430 -27.72 -25.00 -27.01
CA THR A 430 -29.14 -24.69 -26.81
C THR A 430 -29.28 -23.24 -26.35
N ILE A 431 -30.25 -22.52 -26.92
CA ILE A 431 -30.71 -21.24 -26.39
C ILE A 431 -32.16 -21.43 -25.96
N SER A 432 -32.50 -20.91 -24.78
CA SER A 432 -33.85 -20.93 -24.21
C SER A 432 -34.20 -19.57 -23.63
N THR A 433 -35.47 -19.29 -23.43
CA THR A 433 -35.92 -18.16 -22.60
C THR A 433 -36.04 -18.59 -21.15
N ASP A 434 -35.96 -17.64 -20.22
CA ASP A 434 -36.45 -17.86 -18.86
C ASP A 434 -37.93 -18.30 -18.86
N ALA A 435 -38.36 -18.93 -17.75
CA ALA A 435 -39.70 -19.50 -17.62
C ALA A 435 -40.81 -18.43 -17.58
N ASP A 436 -40.43 -17.16 -17.49
CA ASP A 436 -41.37 -16.04 -17.59
C ASP A 436 -41.89 -15.94 -19.03
N ALA A 437 -43.20 -15.77 -19.18
CA ALA A 437 -43.93 -15.81 -20.46
C ALA A 437 -43.58 -14.65 -21.44
N ASN A 438 -42.47 -13.95 -21.23
CA ASN A 438 -42.01 -12.87 -22.09
C ASN A 438 -41.31 -13.45 -23.32
N LEU A 439 -41.71 -12.95 -24.50
CA LEU A 439 -40.95 -13.18 -25.73
C LEU A 439 -39.56 -12.59 -25.54
N ARG A 440 -38.52 -13.39 -25.82
CA ARG A 440 -37.13 -12.91 -25.92
C ARG A 440 -36.71 -12.91 -27.38
N SER A 441 -35.95 -11.90 -27.78
CA SER A 441 -35.39 -11.81 -29.12
C SER A 441 -33.89 -12.10 -29.13
N ILE A 442 -33.41 -12.67 -30.24
CA ILE A 442 -32.00 -12.67 -30.62
C ILE A 442 -31.91 -11.81 -31.88
N PHE A 443 -31.23 -10.68 -31.77
CA PHE A 443 -30.98 -9.77 -32.88
C PHE A 443 -29.60 -10.04 -33.49
N PHE A 444 -29.52 -10.30 -34.79
CA PHE A 444 -28.27 -10.49 -35.52
C PHE A 444 -27.95 -9.29 -36.38
N ASN A 445 -26.87 -8.57 -36.06
CA ASN A 445 -26.39 -7.44 -36.87
C ASN A 445 -25.40 -7.86 -37.97
N GLY A 446 -25.53 -9.08 -38.49
CA GLY A 446 -24.63 -9.64 -39.50
C GLY A 446 -24.83 -11.14 -39.73
N ASP A 447 -24.34 -11.60 -40.88
CA ASP A 447 -24.48 -12.98 -41.33
C ASP A 447 -23.96 -13.99 -40.30
N GLN A 448 -24.78 -15.00 -40.01
CA GLN A 448 -24.42 -16.14 -39.15
C GLN A 448 -24.32 -17.42 -39.98
N SER A 449 -23.41 -18.32 -39.61
CA SER A 449 -23.24 -19.62 -40.25
C SER A 449 -22.99 -20.69 -39.20
N PHE A 450 -23.61 -21.86 -39.37
CA PHE A 450 -23.57 -22.96 -38.40
C PHE A 450 -23.05 -24.23 -39.09
N SER A 451 -22.10 -24.94 -38.47
CA SER A 451 -21.62 -26.25 -38.93
C SER A 451 -22.04 -27.41 -38.01
N LYS A 452 -22.64 -27.08 -36.86
CA LYS A 452 -23.30 -27.97 -35.90
C LYS A 452 -24.71 -27.47 -35.57
N SER A 453 -25.45 -28.24 -34.78
CA SER A 453 -26.84 -27.96 -34.45
C SER A 453 -26.97 -26.91 -33.35
N LEU A 454 -27.69 -25.83 -33.63
CA LEU A 454 -28.21 -24.89 -32.64
C LEU A 454 -29.68 -25.23 -32.34
N LYS A 455 -30.00 -25.54 -31.09
CA LYS A 455 -31.37 -25.81 -30.65
C LYS A 455 -31.96 -24.54 -30.02
N LEU A 456 -33.14 -24.14 -30.49
CA LEU A 456 -33.90 -23.04 -29.92
C LEU A 456 -35.11 -23.62 -29.18
N ASN A 457 -35.22 -23.33 -27.89
CA ASN A 457 -36.34 -23.77 -27.05
C ASN A 457 -37.17 -22.56 -26.59
N ASN A 458 -38.45 -22.80 -26.33
CA ASN A 458 -39.44 -21.80 -25.90
C ASN A 458 -39.74 -20.75 -26.99
N ASN A 459 -40.45 -19.68 -26.62
CA ASN A 459 -40.89 -18.63 -27.56
C ASN A 459 -39.76 -17.62 -27.81
N LEU A 460 -38.81 -17.98 -28.68
CA LEU A 460 -37.72 -17.11 -29.14
C LEU A 460 -38.09 -16.43 -30.47
N ILE A 461 -37.80 -15.13 -30.57
CA ILE A 461 -37.82 -14.38 -31.83
C ILE A 461 -36.38 -14.33 -32.36
N LEU A 462 -36.19 -14.68 -33.63
CA LEU A 462 -34.95 -14.37 -34.34
C LEU A 462 -35.22 -13.16 -35.22
N ASP A 463 -34.41 -12.12 -35.05
CA ASP A 463 -34.47 -10.87 -35.80
C ASP A 463 -33.06 -10.60 -36.36
N GLY A 464 -32.93 -10.10 -37.58
CA GLY A 464 -31.63 -9.98 -38.24
C GLY A 464 -31.68 -9.86 -39.75
#